data_AF-A0A8T5DFI2-F1
#
_entry.id   AF-A0A8T5DFI2-F1
#
_cell.length_a   1.000
_cell.length_b   1.000
_cell.length_c   1.000
_cell.angle_alpha   90.00
_cell.angle_beta   90.00
_cell.angle_gamma   90.00
#
_symmetry.space_group_name_H-M   'P 1'
#
loop_
_entity.id
_entity.type
_entity.pdbx_description
1 polymer ?
#
loop_
_entity_poly.entity_id
_entity_poly.type
_entity_poly.pdbx_seq_one_letter_code
_entity_poly.pdbx_strand_id
1 'polypeptide(L)'
;MAKDDKPKSVDDIVSGYQKFHHKLGKNFKERIGQFEKLHDPENIHMQQFQVHAHYTVFGKPGSEKDFPGAYNSAFKTLDGLKNKDGSKFGDGDKIDHEDDIAKILESYVDTFLQKALGDKFNKHMEQAKKEGIKGKDLRKLKGSLMGMYHTDERGNPINILEDNYINKLKGKKKIKLISELQNLGSKIVQGYTSHLKDKALEGLISEDDRLDMATYITPVFNSRGMKPADPFLTKSATEQSRDYGILLQGGSNILQEKLGYEVIKPEQKKEKKS
;
A
#
# COMPACT_ATOMS: atom_id res chain seq x y z
N MET A 1 -24.69 22.53 11.89
CA MET A 1 -23.42 23.06 12.43
C MET A 1 -22.34 22.04 12.12
N ALA A 2 -21.57 22.26 11.07
CA ALA A 2 -20.39 21.42 10.80
C ALA A 2 -19.38 21.73 11.90
N LYS A 3 -19.04 20.73 12.72
CA LYS A 3 -17.88 20.86 13.60
C LYS A 3 -16.68 21.10 12.70
N ASP A 4 -15.90 22.14 12.99
CA ASP A 4 -14.57 22.38 12.44
C ASP A 4 -13.64 21.22 12.83
N ASP A 5 -13.85 20.06 12.22
CA ASP A 5 -12.92 18.95 12.29
C ASP A 5 -11.69 19.40 11.50
N LYS A 6 -10.62 19.74 12.21
CA LYS A 6 -9.30 19.98 11.62
C LYS A 6 -8.99 18.88 10.60
N PRO A 7 -8.33 19.20 9.47
CA PRO A 7 -7.91 18.18 8.52
C PRO A 7 -7.13 17.09 9.26
N LYS A 8 -7.67 15.87 9.30
CA LYS A 8 -7.00 14.74 9.96
C LYS A 8 -5.78 14.35 9.14
N SER A 9 -4.63 14.21 9.78
CA SER A 9 -3.47 13.57 9.14
C SER A 9 -3.78 12.09 8.88
N VAL A 10 -3.03 11.45 7.98
CA VAL A 10 -3.19 9.99 7.75
C VAL A 10 -2.94 9.19 9.03
N ASP A 11 -2.03 9.64 9.89
CA ASP A 11 -1.78 9.00 11.17
C ASP A 11 -2.94 9.19 12.16
N ASP A 12 -3.64 10.34 12.13
CA ASP A 12 -4.86 10.55 12.93
C ASP A 12 -6.00 9.64 12.48
N ILE A 13 -6.13 9.44 11.16
CA ILE A 13 -7.12 8.53 10.58
C ILE A 13 -6.82 7.10 11.03
N VAL A 14 -5.59 6.62 10.80
CA VAL A 14 -5.15 5.27 11.22
C VAL A 14 -5.35 5.08 12.72
N SER A 15 -4.89 6.02 13.55
CA SER A 15 -5.04 5.96 15.00
C SER A 15 -6.51 5.96 15.43
N GLY A 16 -7.39 6.61 14.67
CA GLY A 16 -8.83 6.58 14.89
C GLY A 16 -9.42 5.17 14.83
N TYR A 17 -8.99 4.36 13.86
CA TYR A 17 -9.40 2.96 13.74
C TYR A 17 -8.68 2.07 14.76
N GLN A 18 -7.38 2.29 15.02
CA GLN A 18 -6.61 1.50 15.98
C GLN A 18 -7.12 1.61 17.43
N LYS A 19 -7.93 2.62 17.78
CA LYS A 19 -8.67 2.68 19.06
C LYS A 19 -9.66 1.52 19.26
N PHE A 20 -10.01 0.82 18.19
CA PHE A 20 -10.89 -0.35 18.19
C PHE A 20 -10.10 -1.67 18.11
N HIS A 21 -8.79 -1.65 18.32
CA HIS A 21 -8.00 -2.88 18.37
C HIS A 21 -8.55 -3.84 19.45
N HIS A 22 -8.64 -5.14 19.15
CA HIS A 22 -9.25 -6.16 20.02
C HIS A 22 -8.70 -6.18 21.45
N LYS A 23 -7.39 -5.96 21.62
CA LYS A 23 -6.71 -5.85 22.93
C LYS A 23 -7.18 -4.68 23.81
N LEU A 24 -7.93 -3.72 23.27
CA LEU A 24 -8.42 -2.55 24.00
C LEU A 24 -9.82 -2.76 24.61
N GLY A 25 -10.35 -3.99 24.57
CA GLY A 25 -11.59 -4.36 25.27
C GLY A 25 -12.89 -3.89 24.60
N LYS A 26 -12.84 -3.38 23.37
CA LYS A 26 -14.05 -3.12 22.55
C LYS A 26 -14.72 -4.43 22.17
N ASN A 27 -16.04 -4.46 22.02
CA ASN A 27 -16.71 -5.71 21.62
C ASN A 27 -16.62 -5.95 20.10
N PHE A 28 -16.80 -7.20 19.65
CA PHE A 28 -16.72 -7.58 18.23
C PHE A 28 -17.61 -6.71 17.33
N LYS A 29 -18.85 -6.44 17.74
CA LYS A 29 -19.83 -5.66 16.96
C LYS A 29 -19.36 -4.24 16.67
N GLU A 30 -18.73 -3.58 17.64
CA GLU A 30 -18.16 -2.24 17.45
C GLU A 30 -16.96 -2.27 16.48
N ARG A 31 -16.11 -3.29 16.59
CA ARG A 31 -14.92 -3.45 15.74
C ARG A 31 -15.28 -3.76 14.29
N ILE A 32 -16.19 -4.70 14.06
CA ILE A 32 -16.65 -5.05 12.70
C ILE A 32 -17.37 -3.88 12.03
N GLY A 33 -18.11 -3.05 12.80
CA GLY A 33 -18.69 -1.81 12.27
C GLY A 33 -17.64 -0.80 11.81
N GLN A 34 -16.46 -0.71 12.45
CA GLN A 34 -15.37 0.12 11.95
C GLN A 34 -14.69 -0.48 10.72
N PHE A 35 -14.56 -1.81 10.68
CA PHE A 35 -14.07 -2.53 9.50
C PHE A 35 -14.97 -2.26 8.28
N GLU A 36 -16.29 -2.40 8.43
CA GLU A 36 -17.28 -2.11 7.40
C GLU A 36 -17.22 -0.64 6.97
N LYS A 37 -17.17 0.26 7.94
CA LYS A 37 -17.06 1.70 7.69
C LYS A 37 -15.87 2.02 6.80
N LEU A 38 -14.68 1.45 7.04
CA LEU A 38 -13.51 1.73 6.19
C LEU A 38 -13.67 1.16 4.76
N HIS A 39 -14.43 0.07 4.59
CA HIS A 39 -14.70 -0.54 3.29
C HIS A 39 -15.90 0.07 2.56
N ASP A 40 -16.64 0.98 3.19
CA ASP A 40 -17.73 1.73 2.57
C ASP A 40 -17.17 2.57 1.39
N PRO A 41 -17.71 2.41 0.16
CA PRO A 41 -17.30 3.20 -0.99
C PRO A 41 -17.41 4.72 -0.79
N GLU A 42 -18.30 5.18 0.09
CA GLU A 42 -18.49 6.60 0.40
C GLU A 42 -17.54 7.11 1.50
N ASN A 43 -16.70 6.24 2.07
CA ASN A 43 -15.76 6.64 3.11
C ASN A 43 -14.60 7.49 2.56
N ILE A 44 -14.56 8.76 2.97
CA ILE A 44 -13.52 9.72 2.59
C ILE A 44 -12.10 9.31 3.03
N HIS A 45 -11.93 8.49 4.06
CA HIS A 45 -10.62 8.11 4.59
C HIS A 45 -9.81 7.29 3.57
N MET A 46 -10.45 6.44 2.76
CA MET A 46 -9.76 5.71 1.70
C MET A 46 -9.25 6.65 0.61
N GLN A 47 -10.06 7.64 0.23
CA GLN A 47 -9.64 8.69 -0.70
C GLN A 47 -8.48 9.51 -0.11
N GLN A 48 -8.51 9.81 1.20
CA GLN A 48 -7.44 10.53 1.88
C GLN A 48 -6.12 9.73 1.92
N PHE A 49 -6.17 8.42 2.14
CA PHE A 49 -5.00 7.55 2.02
C PHE A 49 -4.42 7.58 0.61
N GLN A 50 -5.27 7.46 -0.42
CA GLN A 50 -4.83 7.51 -1.81
C GLN A 50 -4.20 8.86 -2.20
N VAL A 51 -4.83 9.96 -1.79
CA VAL A 51 -4.32 11.32 -2.03
C VAL A 51 -2.97 11.53 -1.33
N HIS A 52 -2.85 11.09 -0.08
CA HIS A 52 -1.58 11.20 0.65
C HIS A 52 -0.47 10.35 0.00
N ALA A 53 -0.77 9.12 -0.42
CA ALA A 53 0.18 8.28 -1.13
C ALA A 53 0.60 8.93 -2.45
N HIS A 54 -0.35 9.52 -3.19
CA HIS A 54 -0.07 10.26 -4.42
C HIS A 54 0.84 11.46 -4.16
N TYR A 55 0.57 12.28 -3.14
CA TYR A 55 1.42 13.42 -2.78
C TYR A 55 2.81 13.00 -2.29
N THR A 56 2.91 11.85 -1.62
CA THR A 56 4.20 11.31 -1.19
C THR A 56 5.07 10.93 -2.39
N VAL A 57 4.46 10.40 -3.46
CA VAL A 57 5.18 9.97 -4.67
C VAL A 57 5.38 11.10 -5.67
N PHE A 58 4.34 11.85 -6.02
CA PHE A 58 4.34 12.84 -7.10
C PHE A 58 4.35 14.29 -6.61
N GLY A 59 4.31 14.50 -5.30
CA GLY A 59 4.33 15.81 -4.69
C GLY A 59 2.93 16.41 -4.55
N LYS A 60 2.82 17.43 -3.70
CA LYS A 60 1.59 18.20 -3.53
C LYS A 60 1.72 19.52 -4.30
N PRO A 61 0.82 19.82 -5.25
CA PRO A 61 0.84 21.09 -5.96
C PRO A 61 0.81 22.28 -5.00
N GLY A 62 1.75 23.22 -5.18
CA GLY A 62 1.87 24.42 -4.34
C GLY A 62 2.41 24.16 -2.93
N SER A 63 2.97 22.98 -2.67
CA SER A 63 3.62 22.65 -1.39
C SER A 63 4.87 21.80 -1.62
N GLU A 64 5.65 22.10 -2.66
CA GLU A 64 6.80 21.30 -3.11
C GLU A 64 7.93 21.24 -2.05
N LYS A 65 7.96 22.17 -1.10
CA LYS A 65 8.88 22.11 0.05
C LYS A 65 8.50 21.01 1.03
N ASP A 66 7.21 20.89 1.33
CA ASP A 66 6.69 19.96 2.32
C ASP A 66 6.35 18.59 1.72
N PHE A 67 6.01 18.55 0.44
CA PHE A 67 5.73 17.34 -0.34
C PHE A 67 6.39 17.48 -1.70
N PRO A 68 7.73 17.32 -1.78
CA PRO A 68 8.44 17.39 -3.05
C PRO A 68 8.04 16.28 -4.01
N GLY A 69 7.67 15.11 -3.49
CA GLY A 69 7.36 13.91 -4.26
C GLY A 69 8.61 13.11 -4.61
N ALA A 70 8.63 11.84 -4.24
CA ALA A 70 9.74 10.93 -4.51
C ALA A 70 10.13 10.85 -6.00
N TYR A 71 9.14 10.78 -6.88
CA TYR A 71 9.34 10.83 -8.34
C TYR A 71 10.01 12.12 -8.77
N ASN A 72 9.54 13.28 -8.29
CA ASN A 72 10.11 14.57 -8.68
C ASN A 72 11.54 14.75 -8.18
N SER A 73 11.85 14.29 -6.96
CA SER A 73 13.22 14.30 -6.42
C SER A 73 14.16 13.45 -7.26
N ALA A 74 13.73 12.23 -7.62
CA ALA A 74 14.50 11.34 -8.48
C ALA A 74 14.67 11.91 -9.90
N PHE A 75 13.61 12.50 -10.46
CA PHE A 75 13.65 13.15 -11.76
C PHE A 75 14.61 14.34 -11.78
N LYS A 76 14.57 15.20 -10.76
CA LYS A 76 15.54 16.31 -10.62
C LYS A 76 16.98 15.80 -10.50
N THR A 77 17.18 14.69 -9.80
CA THR A 77 18.49 14.05 -9.67
C THR A 77 18.99 13.55 -11.03
N LEU A 78 18.12 12.88 -11.79
CA LEU A 78 18.37 12.41 -13.15
C LEU A 78 18.68 13.57 -14.11
N ASP A 79 17.88 14.64 -14.08
CA ASP A 79 18.04 15.80 -14.97
C ASP A 79 19.30 16.63 -14.67
N GLY A 80 19.80 16.55 -13.43
CA GLY A 80 21.04 17.18 -13.00
C GLY A 80 22.32 16.42 -13.40
N LEU A 81 22.22 15.20 -13.92
CA LEU A 81 23.40 14.44 -14.36
C LEU A 81 24.01 15.06 -15.62
N LYS A 82 25.32 14.84 -15.80
CA LYS A 82 26.10 15.32 -16.95
C LYS A 82 26.88 14.19 -17.60
N ASN A 83 27.00 14.23 -18.92
CA ASN A 83 27.91 13.39 -19.68
C ASN A 83 29.37 13.67 -19.25
N LYS A 84 30.30 12.78 -19.63
CA LYS A 84 31.73 12.92 -19.29
C LYS A 84 32.37 14.21 -19.81
N ASP A 85 31.83 14.76 -20.90
CA ASP A 85 32.25 16.03 -21.49
C ASP A 85 31.62 17.27 -20.81
N GLY A 86 30.81 17.06 -19.76
CA GLY A 86 30.13 18.12 -19.02
C GLY A 86 28.83 18.61 -19.64
N SER A 87 28.42 18.07 -20.79
CA SER A 87 27.11 18.35 -21.39
C SER A 87 25.97 17.73 -20.57
N LYS A 88 24.76 18.30 -20.67
CA LYS A 88 23.57 17.74 -20.01
C LYS A 88 23.15 16.45 -20.70
N PHE A 89 22.71 15.46 -19.93
CA PHE A 89 22.08 14.26 -20.48
C PHE A 89 20.79 14.60 -21.25
N GLY A 90 20.81 14.32 -22.56
CA GLY A 90 19.62 14.31 -23.40
C GLY A 90 18.78 13.05 -23.22
N ASP A 91 17.56 13.06 -23.75
CA ASP A 91 16.62 11.94 -23.61
C ASP A 91 17.11 10.62 -24.24
N GLY A 92 17.95 10.74 -25.27
CA GLY A 92 18.56 9.62 -25.99
C GLY A 92 19.81 9.02 -25.34
N ASP A 93 20.40 9.74 -24.38
CA ASP A 93 21.67 9.39 -23.76
C ASP A 93 21.50 8.25 -22.75
N LYS A 94 22.50 7.37 -22.68
CA LYS A 94 22.49 6.18 -21.82
C LYS A 94 23.20 6.45 -20.51
N ILE A 95 22.62 5.99 -19.40
CA ILE A 95 23.24 6.07 -18.09
C ILE A 95 23.95 4.75 -17.79
N ASP A 96 25.26 4.74 -18.00
CA ASP A 96 26.07 3.53 -17.91
C ASP A 96 26.75 3.34 -16.55
N HIS A 97 26.73 4.35 -15.68
CA HIS A 97 27.33 4.31 -14.36
C HIS A 97 26.32 3.87 -13.29
N GLU A 98 26.65 2.80 -12.57
CA GLU A 98 25.80 2.24 -11.50
C GLU A 98 25.57 3.24 -10.36
N ASP A 99 26.59 4.04 -10.03
CA ASP A 99 26.48 5.05 -8.97
C ASP A 99 25.47 6.15 -9.31
N ASP A 100 25.35 6.54 -10.58
CA ASP A 100 24.36 7.53 -11.02
C ASP A 100 22.94 6.97 -10.87
N ILE A 101 22.74 5.71 -11.25
CA ILE A 101 21.45 5.01 -11.09
C ILE A 101 21.11 4.84 -9.61
N ALA A 102 22.08 4.40 -8.81
CA ALA A 102 21.92 4.26 -7.38
C ALA A 102 21.54 5.60 -6.73
N LYS A 103 22.16 6.70 -7.15
CA LYS A 103 21.85 8.05 -6.66
C LYS A 103 20.44 8.51 -7.03
N ILE A 104 19.97 8.23 -8.25
CA ILE A 104 18.59 8.54 -8.67
C ILE A 104 17.59 7.78 -7.81
N LEU A 105 17.78 6.46 -7.65
CA LEU A 105 16.87 5.62 -6.87
C LEU A 105 16.95 5.93 -5.38
N GLU A 106 18.13 6.26 -4.84
CA GLU A 106 18.29 6.61 -3.43
C GLU A 106 17.59 7.94 -3.11
N SER A 107 17.65 8.92 -4.02
CA SER A 107 16.86 10.16 -3.92
C SER A 107 15.35 9.90 -3.89
N TYR A 108 14.89 8.93 -4.69
CA TYR A 108 13.50 8.46 -4.66
C TYR A 108 13.15 7.88 -3.28
N VAL A 109 13.91 6.87 -2.83
CA VAL A 109 13.64 6.12 -1.60
C VAL A 109 13.71 7.02 -0.37
N ASP A 110 14.72 7.87 -0.27
CA ASP A 110 14.88 8.78 0.87
C ASP A 110 13.71 9.76 0.98
N THR A 111 13.31 10.35 -0.15
CA THR A 111 12.18 11.29 -0.19
C THR A 111 10.87 10.59 0.21
N PHE A 112 10.65 9.39 -0.31
CA PHE A 112 9.46 8.60 0.01
C PHE A 112 9.43 8.22 1.51
N LEU A 113 10.50 7.59 2.01
CA LEU A 113 10.57 7.07 3.37
C LEU A 113 10.52 8.20 4.42
N GLN A 114 11.09 9.37 4.13
CA GLN A 114 10.92 10.54 5.01
C GLN A 114 9.45 10.93 5.21
N LYS A 115 8.61 10.77 4.18
CA LYS A 115 7.18 11.09 4.29
C LYS A 115 6.36 9.94 4.84
N ALA A 116 6.66 8.70 4.44
CA ALA A 116 5.93 7.52 4.88
C ALA A 116 6.19 7.15 6.35
N LEU A 117 7.40 7.38 6.85
CA LEU A 117 7.82 6.99 8.20
C LEU A 117 8.09 8.20 9.12
N GLY A 118 8.24 9.41 8.58
CA GLY A 118 8.55 10.61 9.35
C GLY A 118 9.82 10.46 10.18
N ASP A 119 9.78 10.88 11.44
CA ASP A 119 10.90 10.81 12.38
C ASP A 119 11.43 9.39 12.60
N LYS A 120 10.60 8.35 12.39
CA LYS A 120 11.06 6.96 12.51
C LYS A 120 12.13 6.64 11.48
N PHE A 121 12.04 7.19 10.27
CA PHE A 121 13.08 6.99 9.26
C PHE A 121 14.42 7.54 9.73
N ASN A 122 14.44 8.77 10.23
CA ASN A 122 15.65 9.39 10.74
C ASN A 122 16.26 8.58 11.90
N LYS A 123 15.43 8.12 12.84
CA LYS A 123 15.86 7.25 13.94
C LYS A 123 16.47 5.93 13.45
N HIS A 124 15.82 5.25 12.50
CA HIS A 124 16.37 4.03 11.90
C HIS A 124 17.72 4.28 11.21
N MET A 125 17.85 5.39 10.46
CA MET A 125 19.09 5.72 9.77
C MET A 125 20.22 6.10 10.76
N GLU A 126 19.91 6.80 11.84
CA GLU A 126 20.88 7.13 12.89
C GLU A 126 21.35 5.88 13.65
N GLN A 127 20.42 4.99 14.00
CA GLN A 127 20.75 3.73 14.66
C GLN A 127 21.64 2.85 13.78
N ALA A 128 21.26 2.65 12.51
CA ALA A 128 22.06 1.88 11.56
C ALA A 128 23.49 2.44 11.44
N LYS A 129 23.65 3.77 11.39
CA LYS A 129 24.98 4.42 11.37
C LYS A 129 25.77 4.18 12.66
N LYS A 130 25.12 4.19 13.83
CA LYS A 130 25.75 3.88 15.13
C LYS A 130 26.22 2.41 15.19
N GLU A 131 25.46 1.51 14.58
CA GLU A 131 25.79 0.09 14.42
C GLU A 131 26.85 -0.16 13.33
N GLY A 132 27.37 0.88 12.70
CA GLY A 132 28.45 0.78 11.71
C GLY A 132 27.99 0.51 10.28
N ILE A 133 26.68 0.44 10.01
CA ILE A 133 26.12 0.24 8.66
C ILE A 133 26.35 1.51 7.82
N LYS A 134 27.07 1.38 6.71
CA LYS A 134 27.48 2.50 5.84
C LYS A 134 27.41 2.13 4.36
N GLY A 135 27.47 3.15 3.50
CA GLY A 135 27.59 2.98 2.05
C GLY A 135 26.52 2.07 1.46
N LYS A 136 26.96 1.00 0.79
CA LYS A 136 26.10 0.05 0.08
C LYS A 136 25.15 -0.71 1.01
N ASP A 137 25.56 -1.03 2.23
CA ASP A 137 24.70 -1.76 3.18
C ASP A 137 23.60 -0.85 3.74
N LEU A 138 23.92 0.42 3.99
CA LEU A 138 22.91 1.41 4.38
C LEU A 138 21.89 1.61 3.25
N ARG A 139 22.36 1.62 2.00
CA ARG A 139 21.51 1.70 0.82
C ARG A 139 20.59 0.48 0.70
N LYS A 140 21.11 -0.73 0.90
CA LYS A 140 20.29 -1.96 0.92
C LYS A 140 19.23 -1.89 2.02
N LEU A 141 19.58 -1.43 3.22
CA LEU A 141 18.62 -1.25 4.32
C LEU A 141 17.46 -0.31 3.92
N LYS A 142 17.77 0.86 3.35
CA LYS A 142 16.76 1.80 2.84
C LYS A 142 15.83 1.12 1.83
N GLY A 143 16.41 0.37 0.90
CA GLY A 143 15.65 -0.34 -0.11
C GLY A 143 14.77 -1.46 0.46
N SER A 144 15.22 -2.15 1.51
CA SER A 144 14.41 -3.12 2.24
C SER A 144 13.23 -2.48 2.96
N LEU A 145 13.43 -1.30 3.58
CA LEU A 145 12.32 -0.51 4.15
C LEU A 145 11.32 -0.09 3.06
N MET A 146 11.81 0.30 1.89
CA MET A 146 10.96 0.63 0.74
C MET A 146 10.15 -0.57 0.24
N GLY A 147 10.71 -1.77 0.32
CA GLY A 147 10.08 -3.02 -0.11
C GLY A 147 8.75 -3.32 0.60
N MET A 148 8.49 -2.72 1.76
CA MET A 148 7.17 -2.79 2.43
C MET A 148 6.04 -2.15 1.62
N TYR A 149 6.38 -1.21 0.74
CA TYR A 149 5.44 -0.42 -0.07
C TYR A 149 5.51 -0.76 -1.56
N HIS A 150 6.52 -1.55 -1.96
CA HIS A 150 6.72 -1.96 -3.34
C HIS A 150 6.95 -3.47 -3.39
N THR A 151 5.92 -4.20 -3.82
CA THR A 151 5.95 -5.67 -3.91
C THR A 151 5.81 -6.15 -5.36
N ASP A 152 6.20 -7.40 -5.59
CA ASP A 152 5.87 -8.11 -6.82
C ASP A 152 4.40 -8.56 -6.84
N GLU A 153 3.99 -9.24 -7.91
CA GLU A 153 2.62 -9.77 -8.07
C GLU A 153 2.25 -10.85 -7.04
N ARG A 154 3.25 -11.44 -6.38
CA ARG A 154 3.09 -12.44 -5.32
C ARG A 154 3.11 -11.83 -3.92
N GLY A 155 3.28 -10.50 -3.82
CA GLY A 155 3.38 -9.78 -2.56
C GLY A 155 4.77 -9.81 -1.92
N ASN A 156 5.79 -10.31 -2.62
CA ASN A 156 7.16 -10.27 -2.09
C ASN A 156 7.73 -8.85 -2.20
N PRO A 157 8.38 -8.33 -1.15
CA PRO A 157 9.07 -7.04 -1.19
C PRO A 157 10.10 -6.97 -2.33
N ILE A 158 10.09 -5.88 -3.10
CA ILE A 158 11.11 -5.56 -4.11
C ILE A 158 11.97 -4.43 -3.55
N ASN A 159 13.28 -4.68 -3.40
CA ASN A 159 14.21 -3.63 -3.07
C ASN A 159 14.75 -3.03 -4.39
N ILE A 160 14.52 -1.74 -4.58
CA ILE A 160 14.94 -1.04 -5.82
C ILE A 160 16.39 -0.56 -5.76
N LEU A 161 17.05 -0.70 -4.62
CA LEU A 161 18.43 -0.28 -4.38
C LEU A 161 19.43 -1.44 -4.34
N GLU A 162 18.98 -2.67 -4.58
CA GLU A 162 19.84 -3.83 -4.73
C GLU A 162 20.43 -3.91 -6.15
N ASP A 163 21.60 -4.56 -6.24
CA ASP A 163 22.44 -4.56 -7.44
C ASP A 163 21.70 -5.09 -8.68
N ASN A 164 20.87 -6.12 -8.52
CA ASN A 164 20.09 -6.68 -9.63
C ASN A 164 19.13 -5.66 -10.23
N TYR A 165 18.50 -4.83 -9.40
CA TYR A 165 17.59 -3.79 -9.87
C TYR A 165 18.36 -2.67 -10.56
N ILE A 166 19.47 -2.22 -9.97
CA ILE A 166 20.35 -1.19 -10.54
C ILE A 166 20.90 -1.64 -11.90
N ASN A 167 21.41 -2.87 -11.98
CA ASN A 167 21.96 -3.46 -13.20
C ASN A 167 20.91 -3.61 -14.32
N LYS A 168 19.65 -3.88 -13.97
CA LYS A 168 18.54 -3.89 -14.94
C LYS A 168 18.31 -2.52 -15.58
N LEU A 169 18.64 -1.44 -14.88
CA LEU A 169 18.48 -0.06 -15.37
C LEU A 169 19.72 0.48 -16.08
N LYS A 170 20.88 -0.14 -15.84
CA LYS A 170 22.16 0.23 -16.46
C LYS A 170 22.09 0.20 -17.99
N GLY A 171 22.61 1.25 -18.61
CA GLY A 171 22.64 1.43 -20.06
C GLY A 171 21.28 1.69 -20.71
N LYS A 172 20.22 1.89 -19.92
CA LYS A 172 18.96 2.43 -20.43
C LYS A 172 19.13 3.92 -20.77
N LYS A 173 18.38 4.35 -21.78
CA LYS A 173 18.26 5.75 -22.16
C LYS A 173 17.55 6.54 -21.05
N LYS A 174 17.88 7.82 -20.88
CA LYS A 174 17.21 8.73 -19.93
C LYS A 174 15.68 8.64 -20.04
N ILE A 175 15.13 8.67 -21.25
CA ILE A 175 13.67 8.58 -21.43
C ILE A 175 13.06 7.28 -20.92
N LYS A 176 13.79 6.16 -21.02
CA LYS A 176 13.35 4.87 -20.46
C LYS A 176 13.38 4.91 -18.94
N LEU A 177 14.41 5.53 -18.34
CA LEU A 177 14.48 5.66 -16.89
C LEU A 177 13.36 6.55 -16.34
N ILE A 178 13.01 7.64 -17.03
CA ILE A 178 11.85 8.47 -16.67
C ILE A 178 10.57 7.62 -16.62
N SER A 179 10.31 6.84 -17.67
CA SER A 179 9.15 5.95 -17.73
C SER A 179 9.15 4.90 -16.61
N GLU A 180 10.30 4.29 -16.31
CA GLU A 180 10.44 3.33 -15.20
C GLU A 180 10.15 3.98 -13.84
N LEU A 181 10.64 5.21 -13.59
CA LEU A 181 10.36 5.96 -12.36
C LEU A 181 8.87 6.31 -12.22
N GLN A 182 8.19 6.66 -13.32
CA GLN A 182 6.75 6.90 -13.32
C GLN A 182 5.96 5.63 -13.02
N ASN A 183 6.31 4.52 -13.69
CA ASN A 183 5.67 3.21 -13.47
C ASN A 183 5.87 2.72 -12.03
N LEU A 184 7.08 2.90 -11.50
CA LEU A 184 7.40 2.64 -10.10
C LEU A 184 6.52 3.49 -9.17
N GLY A 185 6.36 4.78 -9.47
CA GLY A 185 5.47 5.67 -8.73
C GLY A 185 4.02 5.19 -8.66
N SER A 186 3.44 4.79 -9.79
CA SER A 186 2.07 4.27 -9.80
C SER A 186 1.90 3.01 -8.93
N LYS A 187 2.87 2.09 -8.97
CA LYS A 187 2.86 0.88 -8.14
C LYS A 187 2.98 1.20 -6.65
N ILE A 188 3.87 2.12 -6.29
CA ILE A 188 4.08 2.52 -4.89
C ILE A 188 2.85 3.26 -4.34
N VAL A 189 2.18 4.09 -5.13
CA VAL A 189 0.92 4.73 -4.68
C VAL A 189 -0.10 3.66 -4.26
N GLN A 190 -0.28 2.62 -5.07
CA GLN A 190 -1.18 1.52 -4.76
C GLN A 190 -0.73 0.72 -3.52
N GLY A 191 0.55 0.35 -3.47
CA GLY A 191 1.12 -0.40 -2.34
C GLY A 191 1.05 0.36 -1.02
N TYR A 192 1.40 1.65 -1.03
CA TYR A 192 1.35 2.48 0.17
C TYR A 192 -0.08 2.78 0.62
N THR A 193 -1.01 2.99 -0.31
CA THR A 193 -2.44 3.14 0.03
C THR A 193 -2.97 1.86 0.71
N SER A 194 -2.62 0.70 0.17
CA SER A 194 -2.99 -0.60 0.75
C SER A 194 -2.36 -0.77 2.14
N HIS A 195 -1.09 -0.43 2.30
CA HIS A 195 -0.42 -0.45 3.61
C HIS A 195 -1.13 0.45 4.64
N LEU A 196 -1.53 1.67 4.28
CA LEU A 196 -2.26 2.56 5.20
C LEU A 196 -3.63 1.99 5.58
N LYS A 197 -4.34 1.39 4.62
CA LYS A 197 -5.59 0.67 4.86
C LYS A 197 -5.37 -0.49 5.83
N ASP A 198 -4.40 -1.35 5.56
CA ASP A 198 -4.11 -2.53 6.39
C ASP A 198 -3.70 -2.12 7.80
N LYS A 199 -2.87 -1.08 7.94
CA LYS A 199 -2.49 -0.50 9.24
C LYS A 199 -3.69 0.06 10.02
N ALA A 200 -4.69 0.62 9.33
CA ALA A 200 -5.92 1.08 9.95
C ALA A 200 -6.81 -0.10 10.39
N LEU A 201 -6.82 -1.19 9.63
CA LEU A 201 -7.59 -2.41 9.94
C LEU A 201 -6.90 -3.31 10.97
N GLU A 202 -5.61 -3.09 11.19
CA GLU A 202 -4.78 -3.91 12.06
C GLU A 202 -5.40 -4.08 13.44
N GLY A 203 -5.63 -5.33 13.82
CA GLY A 203 -6.15 -5.70 15.13
C GLY A 203 -7.64 -5.44 15.33
N LEU A 204 -8.39 -4.93 14.35
CA LEU A 204 -9.86 -4.85 14.43
C LEU A 204 -10.50 -6.24 14.50
N ILE A 205 -9.93 -7.20 13.78
CA ILE A 205 -10.31 -8.61 13.76
C ILE A 205 -9.08 -9.42 14.16
N SER A 206 -9.27 -10.35 15.08
CA SER A 206 -8.24 -11.26 15.60
C SER A 206 -8.66 -12.71 15.40
N GLU A 207 -7.74 -13.66 15.57
CA GLU A 207 -8.11 -15.08 15.50
C GLU A 207 -9.10 -15.50 16.59
N ASP A 208 -9.16 -14.79 17.73
CA ASP A 208 -10.18 -15.01 18.76
C ASP A 208 -11.60 -14.69 18.24
N ASP A 209 -11.70 -13.86 17.20
CA ASP A 209 -12.98 -13.48 16.56
C ASP A 209 -13.44 -14.51 15.51
N ARG A 210 -12.66 -15.55 15.21
CA ARG A 210 -12.92 -16.45 14.06
C ARG A 210 -14.34 -17.04 14.06
N LEU A 211 -14.88 -17.37 15.23
CA LEU A 211 -16.24 -17.91 15.37
C LEU A 211 -17.31 -16.82 15.19
N ASP A 212 -17.14 -15.68 15.85
CA ASP A 212 -18.06 -14.55 15.77
C ASP A 212 -18.11 -13.99 14.34
N MET A 213 -16.95 -13.88 13.71
CA MET A 213 -16.78 -13.44 12.33
C MET A 213 -17.46 -14.39 11.34
N ALA A 214 -17.23 -15.70 11.44
CA ALA A 214 -17.90 -16.69 10.59
C ALA A 214 -19.43 -16.64 10.74
N THR A 215 -19.92 -16.52 11.98
CA THR A 215 -21.35 -16.40 12.30
C THR A 215 -21.94 -15.11 11.71
N TYR A 216 -21.19 -14.01 11.78
CA TYR A 216 -21.59 -12.72 11.27
C TYR A 216 -21.65 -12.66 9.74
N ILE A 217 -20.60 -13.12 9.05
CA ILE A 217 -20.49 -12.91 7.59
C ILE A 217 -21.24 -13.96 6.77
N THR A 218 -21.45 -15.18 7.28
CA THR A 218 -22.17 -16.24 6.55
C THR A 218 -23.54 -15.77 6.01
N PRO A 219 -24.46 -15.21 6.82
CA PRO A 219 -25.73 -14.72 6.29
C PRO A 219 -25.57 -13.54 5.32
N VAL A 220 -24.54 -12.70 5.50
CA VAL A 220 -24.26 -11.57 4.59
C VAL A 220 -23.85 -12.07 3.21
N PHE A 221 -22.94 -13.04 3.14
CA PHE A 221 -22.57 -13.69 1.88
C PHE A 221 -23.76 -14.38 1.21
N ASN A 222 -24.53 -15.15 1.98
CA ASN A 222 -25.72 -15.84 1.46
C ASN A 222 -26.75 -14.88 0.88
N SER A 223 -27.04 -13.77 1.57
CA SER A 223 -27.97 -12.74 1.09
C SER A 223 -27.50 -12.02 -0.17
N ARG A 224 -26.18 -11.98 -0.42
CA ARG A 224 -25.58 -11.49 -1.67
C ARG A 224 -25.42 -12.59 -2.72
N GLY A 225 -26.01 -13.77 -2.50
CA GLY A 225 -25.99 -14.88 -3.44
C GLY A 225 -24.61 -15.53 -3.60
N MET A 226 -23.73 -15.39 -2.60
CA MET A 226 -22.35 -15.89 -2.65
C MET A 226 -22.14 -16.94 -1.55
N LYS A 227 -21.52 -18.07 -1.90
CA LYS A 227 -21.17 -19.13 -0.95
C LYS A 227 -19.71 -19.54 -1.13
N PRO A 228 -18.89 -19.60 -0.07
CA PRO A 228 -17.53 -20.13 -0.20
C PRO A 228 -17.57 -21.66 -0.47
N ALA A 229 -16.54 -22.17 -1.16
CA ALA A 229 -16.36 -23.62 -1.36
C ALA A 229 -16.32 -24.38 -0.02
N ASP A 230 -15.56 -23.85 0.95
CA ASP A 230 -15.50 -24.37 2.32
C ASP A 230 -16.21 -23.43 3.32
N PRO A 231 -16.80 -23.94 4.41
CA PRO A 231 -17.43 -23.11 5.43
C PRO A 231 -16.47 -22.08 6.02
N PHE A 232 -16.95 -20.87 6.33
CA PHE A 232 -16.09 -19.83 6.92
C PHE A 232 -15.36 -20.27 8.20
N LEU A 233 -15.93 -21.20 8.98
CA LEU A 233 -15.30 -21.76 10.18
C LEU A 233 -13.98 -22.48 9.94
N THR A 234 -13.72 -22.97 8.73
CA THR A 234 -12.44 -23.63 8.37
C THR A 234 -11.36 -22.63 7.97
N LYS A 235 -11.74 -21.37 7.71
CA LYS A 235 -10.85 -20.28 7.35
C LYS A 235 -10.33 -19.55 8.60
N SER A 236 -9.10 -19.08 8.55
CA SER A 236 -8.53 -18.15 9.55
C SER A 236 -9.32 -16.83 9.59
N ALA A 237 -9.25 -16.10 10.71
CA ALA A 237 -9.89 -14.78 10.79
C ALA A 237 -9.31 -13.78 9.76
N THR A 238 -8.04 -13.94 9.42
CA THR A 238 -7.40 -13.19 8.32
C THR A 238 -8.05 -13.47 6.97
N GLU A 239 -8.32 -14.74 6.64
CA GLU A 239 -8.99 -15.10 5.40
C GLU A 239 -10.46 -14.65 5.39
N GLN A 240 -11.17 -14.83 6.51
CA GLN A 240 -12.56 -14.38 6.64
C GLN A 240 -12.70 -12.85 6.47
N SER A 241 -11.81 -12.08 7.11
CA SER A 241 -11.80 -10.61 6.99
C SER A 241 -11.42 -10.14 5.60
N ARG A 242 -10.41 -10.77 4.96
CA ARG A 242 -10.07 -10.50 3.55
C ARG A 242 -11.28 -10.72 2.65
N ASP A 243 -11.89 -11.89 2.70
CA ASP A 243 -13.00 -12.25 1.83
C ASP A 243 -14.20 -11.31 2.05
N TYR A 244 -14.49 -10.96 3.31
CA TYR A 244 -15.54 -10.02 3.65
C TYR A 244 -15.25 -8.60 3.14
N GLY A 245 -14.01 -8.12 3.29
CA GLY A 245 -13.58 -6.83 2.73
C GLY A 245 -13.77 -6.77 1.21
N ILE A 246 -13.44 -7.84 0.48
CA ILE A 246 -13.66 -7.93 -0.98
C ILE A 246 -15.16 -7.85 -1.29
N LEU A 247 -16.01 -8.57 -0.54
CA LEU A 247 -17.45 -8.53 -0.72
C LEU A 247 -18.02 -7.12 -0.54
N LEU A 248 -17.60 -6.41 0.52
CA LEU A 248 -18.04 -5.05 0.82
C LEU A 248 -17.72 -4.08 -0.32
N GLN A 249 -16.56 -4.25 -0.96
CA GLN A 249 -16.10 -3.43 -2.09
C GLN A 249 -16.70 -3.86 -3.44
N GLY A 250 -17.69 -4.76 -3.45
CA GLY A 250 -18.34 -5.22 -4.68
C GLY A 250 -17.50 -6.19 -5.52
N GLY A 251 -16.44 -6.77 -4.95
CA GLY A 251 -15.49 -7.65 -5.62
C GLY A 251 -16.00 -9.07 -5.88
N SER A 252 -17.26 -9.25 -6.26
CA SER A 252 -17.86 -10.58 -6.49
C SER A 252 -17.10 -11.40 -7.53
N ASN A 253 -16.57 -10.76 -8.59
CA ASN A 253 -15.76 -11.45 -9.60
C ASN A 253 -14.45 -11.98 -9.00
N ILE A 254 -13.81 -11.22 -8.11
CA ILE A 254 -12.58 -11.65 -7.42
C ILE A 254 -12.86 -12.86 -6.54
N LEU A 255 -13.98 -12.83 -5.79
CA LEU A 255 -14.41 -13.95 -4.95
C LEU A 255 -14.66 -15.23 -5.79
N GLN A 256 -15.30 -15.11 -6.95
CA GLN A 256 -15.58 -16.25 -7.83
C GLN A 256 -14.30 -16.77 -8.51
N GLU A 257 -13.61 -15.90 -9.26
CA GLU A 257 -12.52 -16.30 -10.16
C GLU A 257 -11.24 -16.66 -9.42
N LYS A 258 -10.97 -16.03 -8.27
CA LYS A 258 -9.71 -16.21 -7.53
C LYS A 258 -9.85 -16.99 -6.23
N LEU A 259 -11.04 -16.99 -5.63
CA LEU A 259 -11.26 -17.55 -4.29
C LEU A 259 -12.31 -18.67 -4.27
N GLY A 260 -12.81 -19.09 -5.44
CA GLY A 260 -13.67 -20.27 -5.58
C GLY A 260 -15.07 -20.14 -4.96
N TYR A 261 -15.58 -18.91 -4.81
CA TYR A 261 -16.95 -18.72 -4.34
C TYR A 261 -17.97 -19.10 -5.43
N GLU A 262 -19.02 -19.79 -5.02
CA GLU A 262 -20.14 -20.19 -5.86
C GLU A 262 -21.29 -19.19 -5.77
N VAL A 263 -22.02 -19.04 -6.89
CA VAL A 263 -23.27 -18.26 -6.91
C VAL A 263 -24.42 -19.15 -6.44
N ILE A 264 -25.11 -18.73 -5.37
CA ILE A 264 -26.31 -19.40 -4.89
C ILE A 264 -27.43 -19.12 -5.89
N LYS A 265 -27.76 -20.12 -6.72
CA LYS A 265 -28.93 -20.04 -7.59
C LYS A 265 -30.18 -19.97 -6.71
N PRO A 266 -31.11 -19.01 -6.94
CA PRO A 266 -32.36 -19.00 -6.21
C PRO A 266 -33.08 -20.32 -6.47
N GLU A 267 -33.50 -21.01 -5.40
CA GLU A 267 -34.34 -22.19 -5.56
C GLU A 267 -35.57 -21.79 -6.38
N GLN A 268 -35.73 -22.40 -7.56
CA GLN A 268 -37.00 -22.38 -8.25
C GLN A 268 -38.01 -22.97 -7.28
N LYS A 269 -38.88 -22.13 -6.70
CA LYS A 269 -40.06 -22.60 -5.97
C LYS A 269 -40.75 -23.59 -6.90
N LYS A 270 -40.69 -24.89 -6.57
CA LYS A 270 -41.56 -25.87 -7.20
C LYS A 270 -42.97 -25.37 -6.95
N GLU A 271 -43.62 -24.84 -7.99
CA GLU A 271 -45.05 -24.67 -8.02
C GLU A 271 -45.64 -26.02 -7.64
N LYS A 272 -46.17 -26.10 -6.42
CA LYS A 272 -47.09 -27.16 -6.07
C LYS A 272 -48.27 -26.97 -6.99
N LYS A 273 -48.33 -27.77 -8.06
CA LYS A 273 -49.57 -27.98 -8.81
C LYS A 273 -50.56 -28.57 -7.80
N SER A 274 -51.55 -27.75 -7.42
CA SER A 274 -52.83 -28.20 -6.88
C SER A 274 -53.59 -28.99 -7.93
#